data_AF-A0AAE9ZBE7-F1
#
_entry.id   AF-A0AAE9ZBE7-F1
#
_cell.length_a   1.000
_cell.length_b   1.000
_cell.length_c   1.000
_cell.angle_alpha   90.00
_cell.angle_beta   90.00
_cell.angle_gamma   90.00
#
_symmetry.space_group_name_H-M   'P 1'
#
loop_
_entity.id
_entity.type
_entity.pdbx_description
1 polymer ?
#
loop_
_entity_poly.entity_id
_entity_poly.type
_entity_poly.pdbx_seq_one_letter_code
_entity_poly.pdbx_strand_id
1 'polypeptide(L)'
;MTTFDDREDKFEKKFAHDAELKFKAEARRNKLLGVWAAELLGKTGAEAEAYAKEVIKADFEEAGDEDVFRKIRQDFDSAGVEQSDHQIRRQMDEYLAEAVNQIQNEG
;
A
#
# COMPACT_ATOMS: atom_id res chain seq x y z
N MET A 1 28.96 8.76 28.53
CA MET A 1 28.27 7.93 27.52
C MET A 1 29.23 6.86 27.06
N THR A 2 28.82 5.60 27.23
CA THR A 2 29.60 4.42 26.84
C THR A 2 29.25 4.03 25.41
N THR A 3 30.18 3.44 24.67
CA THR A 3 30.01 2.98 23.27
C THR A 3 28.81 2.04 23.04
N PHE A 4 28.27 1.43 24.09
CA PHE A 4 27.05 0.62 24.05
C PHE A 4 25.77 1.48 23.93
N ASP A 5 25.72 2.63 24.60
CA ASP A 5 24.62 3.61 24.58
C ASP A 5 24.47 4.18 23.16
N ASP A 6 25.59 4.61 22.54
CA ASP A 6 25.62 5.09 21.15
C ASP A 6 25.20 4.04 20.10
N ARG A 7 25.32 2.75 20.40
CA ARG A 7 24.88 1.68 19.51
C ARG A 7 23.37 1.46 19.65
N GLU A 8 22.87 1.40 20.89
CA GLU A 8 21.44 1.30 21.19
C GLU A 8 20.65 2.42 20.52
N ASP A 9 21.08 3.67 20.70
CA ASP A 9 20.50 4.87 20.08
C ASP A 9 20.46 4.80 18.54
N LYS A 10 21.52 4.28 17.92
CA LYS A 10 21.60 4.12 16.46
C LYS A 10 20.68 3.02 15.95
N PHE A 11 20.57 1.92 16.70
CA PHE A 11 19.65 0.85 16.34
C PHE A 11 18.21 1.33 16.46
N GLU A 12 17.82 1.97 17.56
CA GLU A 12 16.47 2.50 17.74
C GLU A 12 16.09 3.52 16.67
N LYS A 13 16.99 4.47 16.35
CA LYS A 13 16.77 5.45 15.26
C LYS A 13 16.62 4.78 13.90
N LYS A 14 17.41 3.73 13.62
CA LYS A 14 17.29 2.96 12.38
C LYS A 14 15.96 2.21 12.33
N PHE A 15 15.57 1.53 13.41
CA PHE A 15 14.30 0.81 13.48
C PHE A 15 13.10 1.75 13.31
N ALA A 16 13.12 2.91 13.95
CA ALA A 16 12.07 3.92 13.81
C ALA A 16 12.01 4.46 12.36
N HIS A 17 13.16 4.71 11.74
CA HIS A 17 13.23 5.16 10.35
C HIS A 17 12.72 4.10 9.37
N ASP A 18 13.17 2.86 9.51
CA ASP A 18 12.74 1.75 8.65
C ASP A 18 11.23 1.47 8.80
N ALA A 19 10.69 1.58 10.02
CA ALA A 19 9.25 1.46 10.28
C ALA A 19 8.45 2.61 9.66
N GLU A 20 8.95 3.85 9.76
CA GLU A 20 8.31 5.02 9.14
C GLU A 20 8.30 4.91 7.61
N LEU A 21 9.42 4.50 7.01
CA LEU A 21 9.52 4.28 5.55
C LEU A 21 8.55 3.19 5.10
N LYS A 22 8.46 2.09 5.86
CA LYS A 22 7.52 1.00 5.57
C LYS A 22 6.07 1.49 5.62
N PHE A 23 5.69 2.21 6.67
CA PHE A 23 4.34 2.76 6.81
C PHE A 23 3.99 3.73 5.66
N LYS A 24 4.93 4.61 5.28
CA LYS A 24 4.76 5.51 4.14
C LYS A 24 4.62 4.74 2.82
N ALA A 25 5.40 3.69 2.62
CA ALA A 25 5.35 2.85 1.44
C ALA A 25 4.02 2.06 1.35
N GLU A 26 3.54 1.49 2.45
CA GLU A 26 2.25 0.78 2.52
C GLU A 26 1.08 1.72 2.18
N ALA A 27 1.03 2.91 2.79
CA ALA A 27 0.01 3.91 2.48
C ALA A 27 0.05 4.35 1.00
N ARG A 28 1.25 4.49 0.41
CA ARG A 28 1.43 4.85 -0.99
C ARG A 28 1.03 3.71 -1.93
N ARG A 29 1.41 2.47 -1.62
CA ARG A 29 0.97 1.26 -2.32
C ARG A 29 -0.55 1.17 -2.36
N ASN A 30 -1.22 1.35 -1.24
CA ASN A 30 -2.68 1.26 -1.15
C ASN A 30 -3.37 2.35 -1.98
N LYS A 31 -2.80 3.55 -2.03
CA LYS A 31 -3.26 4.61 -2.93
C LYS A 31 -3.14 4.21 -4.40
N LEU A 32 -1.99 3.68 -4.81
CA LEU A 32 -1.74 3.25 -6.19
C LEU A 32 -2.70 2.11 -6.59
N LEU A 33 -2.84 1.10 -5.74
CA LEU A 33 -3.78 0.00 -5.92
C LEU A 33 -5.23 0.49 -6.05
N GLY A 34 -5.63 1.44 -5.21
CA GLY A 34 -6.96 2.01 -5.25
C GLY A 34 -7.24 2.77 -6.55
N VAL A 35 -6.28 3.56 -7.04
CA VAL A 35 -6.44 4.25 -8.34
C VAL A 35 -6.53 3.24 -9.47
N TRP A 36 -5.64 2.26 -9.51
CA TRP A 36 -5.65 1.20 -10.53
C TRP A 36 -6.97 0.42 -10.56
N ALA A 37 -7.45 -0.01 -9.39
CA ALA A 37 -8.71 -0.73 -9.31
C ALA A 37 -9.90 0.18 -9.65
N ALA A 38 -9.87 1.47 -9.29
CA ALA A 38 -10.89 2.42 -9.73
C ALA A 38 -10.95 2.57 -11.25
N GLU A 39 -9.81 2.67 -11.93
CA GLU A 39 -9.74 2.75 -13.39
C GLU A 39 -10.34 1.51 -14.06
N LEU A 40 -10.04 0.31 -13.54
CA LEU A 40 -10.62 -0.94 -14.03
C LEU A 40 -12.13 -1.05 -13.76
N LEU A 41 -12.61 -0.45 -12.67
CA LEU A 41 -14.03 -0.34 -12.34
C LEU A 41 -14.75 0.75 -13.16
N GLY A 42 -14.04 1.48 -14.02
CA GLY A 42 -14.59 2.58 -14.81
C GLY A 42 -14.88 3.85 -13.99
N LYS A 43 -14.36 3.96 -12.77
CA LYS A 43 -14.46 5.16 -11.94
C LYS A 43 -13.42 6.18 -12.40
N THR A 44 -13.81 7.44 -12.52
CA THR A 44 -12.91 8.52 -12.99
C THR A 44 -12.99 9.76 -12.10
N GLY A 45 -11.94 10.58 -12.13
CA GLY A 45 -11.87 11.83 -11.37
C GLY A 45 -12.10 11.61 -9.88
N ALA A 46 -13.09 12.31 -9.32
CA ALA A 46 -13.41 12.27 -7.90
C ALA A 46 -13.84 10.88 -7.40
N GLU A 47 -14.45 10.05 -8.25
CA GLU A 47 -14.86 8.68 -7.87
C GLU A 47 -13.65 7.76 -7.71
N ALA A 48 -12.62 7.94 -8.54
CA ALA A 48 -11.38 7.20 -8.41
C ALA A 48 -10.61 7.62 -7.15
N GLU A 49 -10.57 8.91 -6.85
CA GLU A 49 -9.96 9.42 -5.61
C GLU A 49 -10.71 8.95 -4.36
N ALA A 50 -12.04 8.90 -4.40
CA ALA A 50 -12.86 8.38 -3.32
C ALA A 50 -12.57 6.89 -3.09
N TYR A 51 -12.57 6.09 -4.16
CA TYR A 51 -12.30 4.67 -4.06
C TYR A 51 -10.88 4.38 -3.56
N ALA A 52 -9.88 5.16 -3.99
CA ALA A 52 -8.52 5.04 -3.47
C ALA A 52 -8.44 5.29 -1.95
N LYS A 53 -9.22 6.25 -1.43
CA LYS A 53 -9.34 6.47 0.02
C LYS A 53 -10.04 5.31 0.73
N GLU A 54 -11.04 4.71 0.13
CA GLU A 54 -11.70 3.52 0.69
C GLU A 54 -10.74 2.33 0.78
N VAL A 55 -9.92 2.10 -0.24
CA VAL A 55 -8.91 1.04 -0.25
C VAL A 55 -7.85 1.28 0.83
N ILE A 56 -7.36 2.52 0.98
CA ILE A 56 -6.46 2.88 2.08
C ILE A 56 -7.11 2.63 3.44
N LYS A 57 -8.41 2.91 3.58
CA LYS A 57 -9.13 2.70 4.84
C LYS A 57 -9.31 1.22 5.18
N ALA A 58 -9.52 0.36 4.18
CA ALA A 58 -9.68 -1.08 4.37
C ALA A 58 -8.40 -1.74 4.94
N ASP A 59 -7.22 -1.21 4.62
CA ASP A 59 -5.93 -1.68 5.17
C ASP A 59 -5.79 -1.51 6.68
N PHE A 60 -6.64 -0.69 7.33
CA PHE A 60 -6.62 -0.48 8.77
C PHE A 60 -7.53 -1.46 9.55
N GLU A 61 -8.25 -2.36 8.87
CA GLU A 61 -9.22 -3.27 9.52
C GLU A 61 -8.54 -4.50 10.14
N GLU A 62 -7.62 -5.17 9.43
CA GLU A 62 -6.81 -6.28 9.93
C GLU A 62 -5.31 -6.03 9.75
N ALA A 63 -4.49 -6.78 10.50
CA ALA A 63 -3.05 -6.75 10.29
C ALA A 63 -2.68 -7.51 9.00
N GLY A 64 -2.27 -6.76 7.97
CA GLY A 64 -1.76 -7.30 6.71
C GLY A 64 -2.53 -6.78 5.50
N ASP A 65 -2.21 -7.34 4.34
CA ASP A 65 -2.67 -6.79 3.05
C ASP A 65 -3.87 -7.56 2.47
N GLU A 66 -4.36 -8.58 3.18
CA GLU A 66 -5.41 -9.48 2.71
C GLU A 66 -6.77 -8.78 2.56
N ASP A 67 -7.08 -7.80 3.40
CA ASP A 67 -8.35 -7.04 3.29
C ASP A 67 -8.41 -6.21 2.02
N VAL A 68 -7.29 -5.58 1.65
CA VAL A 68 -7.16 -4.82 0.41
C VAL A 68 -7.40 -5.74 -0.80
N PHE A 69 -6.78 -6.92 -0.79
CA PHE A 69 -7.00 -7.94 -1.83
C PHE A 69 -8.47 -8.37 -1.89
N ARG A 70 -9.08 -8.75 -0.76
CA ARG A 70 -10.48 -9.22 -0.69
C ARG A 70 -11.44 -8.14 -1.18
N LYS A 71 -11.22 -6.88 -0.77
CA LYS A 71 -12.02 -5.74 -1.22
C LYS A 71 -11.96 -5.57 -2.74
N ILE A 72 -10.75 -5.45 -3.30
CA ILE A 72 -10.56 -5.28 -4.75
C ILE A 72 -11.15 -6.46 -5.52
N ARG A 73 -10.93 -7.69 -5.04
CA ARG A 73 -11.49 -8.90 -5.66
C ARG A 73 -13.02 -8.86 -5.71
N GLN A 74 -13.65 -8.55 -4.58
CA GLN A 74 -15.11 -8.46 -4.49
C GLN A 74 -15.67 -7.34 -5.37
N ASP A 75 -15.00 -6.19 -5.42
CA ASP A 75 -15.40 -5.06 -6.26
C ASP A 75 -15.28 -5.42 -7.76
N PHE A 76 -14.21 -6.13 -8.16
CA PHE A 76 -14.03 -6.63 -9.52
C PHE A 76 -15.05 -7.69 -9.90
N ASP A 77 -15.32 -8.66 -9.03
CA ASP A 77 -16.36 -9.68 -9.26
C ASP A 77 -17.74 -9.04 -9.42
N SER A 78 -18.04 -8.01 -8.62
CA SER A 78 -19.32 -7.27 -8.68
C SER A 78 -19.45 -6.44 -9.96
N ALA A 79 -18.34 -5.90 -10.48
CA ALA A 79 -18.31 -5.11 -11.71
C ALA A 79 -18.10 -5.94 -12.98
N GLY A 80 -17.84 -7.25 -12.85
CA GLY A 80 -17.53 -8.12 -13.98
C GLY A 80 -16.14 -7.87 -14.60
N VAL A 81 -15.20 -7.35 -13.83
CA VAL A 81 -13.81 -7.12 -14.27
C VAL A 81 -13.06 -8.44 -14.25
N GLU A 82 -12.60 -8.90 -15.42
CA GLU A 82 -11.82 -10.13 -15.56
C GLU A 82 -10.36 -9.91 -15.12
N GLN A 83 -10.12 -10.01 -13.80
CA GLN A 83 -8.79 -10.07 -13.20
C GLN A 83 -8.66 -11.33 -12.35
N SER A 84 -7.59 -12.08 -12.57
CA SER A 84 -7.28 -13.26 -11.74
C SER A 84 -6.64 -12.84 -10.42
N ASP A 85 -6.79 -13.68 -9.39
CA ASP A 85 -6.19 -13.46 -8.07
C ASP A 85 -4.68 -13.26 -8.15
N HIS A 86 -4.04 -14.02 -9.05
CA HIS A 86 -2.60 -13.90 -9.29
C HIS A 86 -2.23 -12.54 -9.88
N GLN A 87 -3.03 -11.99 -10.79
CA GLN A 87 -2.78 -10.66 -11.36
C GLN A 87 -2.95 -9.57 -10.30
N ILE A 88 -4.01 -9.64 -9.48
CA ILE A 88 -4.23 -8.68 -8.40
C ILE A 88 -3.05 -8.71 -7.42
N ARG A 89 -2.64 -9.90 -6.95
CA ARG A 89 -1.49 -10.03 -6.04
C ARG A 89 -0.19 -9.53 -6.64
N ARG A 90 0.09 -9.89 -7.90
CA ARG A 90 1.26 -9.39 -8.62
C ARG A 90 1.26 -7.86 -8.68
N GLN A 91 0.10 -7.25 -8.95
CA GLN A 91 -0.02 -5.79 -8.99
C GLN A 91 0.24 -5.16 -7.61
N MET A 92 -0.17 -5.81 -6.52
CA MET A 92 0.15 -5.38 -5.16
C MET A 92 1.66 -5.39 -4.89
N ASP A 93 2.36 -6.45 -5.31
CA ASP A 93 3.82 -6.54 -5.19
C ASP A 93 4.55 -5.49 -6.04
N GLU A 94 4.11 -5.31 -7.29
CA GLU A 94 4.68 -4.32 -8.21
C GLU A 94 4.50 -2.89 -7.66
N TYR A 95 3.32 -2.55 -7.14
CA TYR A 95 3.10 -1.24 -6.51
C TYR A 95 3.77 -1.07 -5.16
N LEU A 96 4.03 -2.15 -4.41
CA LEU A 96 4.84 -2.06 -3.20
C LEU A 96 6.28 -1.70 -3.55
N ALA A 97 6.86 -2.36 -4.55
CA ALA A 97 8.20 -2.03 -5.04
C ALA A 97 8.26 -0.60 -5.59
N GLU A 98 7.24 -0.16 -6.34
CA GLU A 98 7.17 1.21 -6.83
C GLU A 98 7.04 2.22 -5.68
N ALA A 99 6.17 1.96 -4.70
CA ALA A 99 5.99 2.82 -3.53
C ALA A 99 7.29 2.98 -2.73
N VAL A 100 8.03 1.90 -2.50
CA VAL A 100 9.34 1.95 -1.83
C VAL A 100 10.31 2.82 -2.63
N ASN A 101 10.39 2.65 -3.95
CA ASN A 101 11.24 3.47 -4.80
C ASN A 101 10.81 4.95 -4.79
N GLN A 102 9.51 5.25 -4.79
CA GLN A 102 9.02 6.63 -4.71
C GLN A 102 9.43 7.27 -3.39
N ILE A 103 9.22 6.59 -2.26
CA ILE A 103 9.58 7.11 -0.93
C ILE A 103 11.10 7.30 -0.80
N GLN A 104 11.91 6.40 -1.38
CA GLN A 104 13.37 6.52 -1.37
C GLN A 104 13.89 7.66 -2.26
N ASN A 105 13.20 7.96 -3.37
CA ASN A 105 13.59 9.02 -4.30
C ASN A 105 12.91 10.38 -4.04
N GLU A 106 11.87 10.43 -3.21
CA GLU A 106 11.22 11.67 -2.72
C GLU A 106 12.01 12.32 -1.55
N GLY A 107 13.20 11.78 -1.19
CA GLY A 107 14.06 12.24 -0.09
C GLY A 107 15.23 13.12 -0.49
#